data_AF-A0A1Q7USJ3-F1
#
_entry.id   AF-A0A1Q7USJ3-F1
#
_cell.length_a   1.000
_cell.length_b   1.000
_cell.length_c   1.000
_cell.angle_alpha   90.00
_cell.angle_beta   90.00
_cell.angle_gamma   90.00
#
_symmetry.space_group_name_H-M   'P 1'
#
loop_
_entity.id
_entity.type
_entity.pdbx_description
1 polymer ?
#
loop_
_entity_poly.entity_id
_entity_poly.type
_entity_poly.pdbx_seq_one_letter_code
_entity_poly.pdbx_strand_id
1 'polypeptide(L)'
;METLDPNQRLLFKKGQKLHDILLSSDHVSEPLNIPEMVTELYKTKPIKVFDEKSATDRINQWKEQESCHEKIQVAAESFNLLHLASLVQIYDDLNNLGEKLKPDPKNNVKNVKSWVISFMRTVLKITAKMEQRNRLGCERLRKLFDKGITSMQLAQAGCRKCDFFVKQKDYDVFLSQIPTLETQKSISLSPRISEIKPNQEIQDSAVPKKKRKVEFKLSLGKEFRDIADQFKGSKYIEYKD
;
A
#
# COMPACT_ATOMS: atom_id res chain seq x y z
N MET A 1 31.30 2.36 13.15
CA MET A 1 29.90 2.35 12.67
C MET A 1 29.79 3.37 11.55
N GLU A 2 29.59 2.93 10.31
CA GLU A 2 29.28 3.87 9.23
C GLU A 2 27.94 4.55 9.52
N THR A 3 27.93 5.88 9.46
CA THR A 3 26.71 6.67 9.66
C THR A 3 25.78 6.48 8.46
N LEU A 4 24.58 5.93 8.70
CA LEU A 4 23.56 5.76 7.66
C LEU A 4 23.21 7.10 7.01
N ASP A 5 23.15 7.11 5.68
CA ASP A 5 22.68 8.27 4.92
C ASP A 5 21.17 8.54 5.18
N PRO A 6 20.64 9.72 4.82
CA PRO A 6 19.25 10.07 5.13
C PRO A 6 18.21 9.07 4.59
N ASN A 7 18.43 8.51 3.40
CA ASN A 7 17.51 7.52 2.82
C ASN A 7 17.61 6.19 3.56
N GLN A 8 18.83 5.76 3.88
CA GLN A 8 19.04 4.55 4.68
C GLN A 8 18.43 4.69 6.08
N ARG A 9 18.57 5.85 6.73
CA ARG A 9 17.95 6.12 8.04
C ARG A 9 16.42 6.09 7.95
N LEU A 10 15.83 6.64 6.89
CA LEU A 10 14.39 6.59 6.68
C LEU A 10 13.89 5.15 6.50
N LEU A 11 14.56 4.37 5.65
CA LEU A 11 14.22 2.98 5.39
C LEU A 11 14.44 2.08 6.61
N PHE A 12 15.50 2.32 7.36
CA PHE A 12 15.75 1.66 8.65
C PHE A 12 14.56 1.86 9.60
N LYS A 13 14.12 3.12 9.79
CA LYS A 13 12.96 3.43 10.65
C LYS A 13 11.68 2.75 10.18
N LYS A 14 11.44 2.70 8.87
CA LYS A 14 10.27 1.98 8.30
C LYS A 14 10.38 0.48 8.52
N GLY A 15 11.58 -0.09 8.36
CA GLY A 15 11.86 -1.50 8.64
C GLY A 15 11.61 -1.87 10.10
N GLN A 16 12.06 -1.03 11.04
CA GLN A 16 11.78 -1.20 12.48
C GLN A 16 10.29 -1.14 12.79
N LYS A 17 9.58 -0.14 12.24
CA LYS A 17 8.11 -0.08 12.42
C LYS A 17 7.42 -1.33 11.90
N LEU A 18 7.84 -1.83 10.74
CA LEU A 18 7.30 -3.07 10.18
C LEU A 18 7.61 -4.26 11.09
N HIS A 19 8.83 -4.37 11.61
CA HIS A 19 9.21 -5.40 12.57
C HIS A 19 8.28 -5.40 13.78
N ASP A 20 8.03 -4.24 14.38
CA ASP A 20 7.16 -4.11 15.56
C ASP A 20 5.71 -4.51 15.25
N ILE A 21 5.20 -4.12 14.07
CA ILE A 21 3.87 -4.54 13.59
C ILE A 21 3.81 -6.07 13.41
N LEU A 22 4.87 -6.68 12.89
CA LEU A 22 4.90 -8.14 12.66
C LEU A 22 5.01 -8.96 13.95
N LEU A 23 5.59 -8.39 15.02
CA LEU A 23 5.68 -9.04 16.33
C LEU A 23 4.43 -8.88 17.19
N SER A 24 3.60 -7.88 16.91
CA SER A 24 2.39 -7.61 17.67
C SER A 24 1.31 -8.64 17.32
N SER A 25 0.98 -9.54 18.25
CA SER A 25 0.02 -10.65 18.05
C SER A 25 -1.43 -10.22 17.78
N ASP A 26 -1.74 -8.94 17.98
CA ASP A 26 -3.11 -8.45 18.11
C ASP A 26 -3.72 -7.93 16.80
N HIS A 27 -3.00 -8.04 15.68
CA HIS A 27 -3.50 -7.57 14.39
C HIS A 27 -4.38 -8.61 13.69
N VAL A 28 -5.49 -8.99 14.32
CA VAL A 28 -6.70 -9.26 13.55
C VAL A 28 -7.09 -7.90 12.96
N SER A 29 -6.61 -7.60 11.76
CA SER A 29 -7.00 -6.39 11.02
C SER A 29 -8.52 -6.40 10.93
N GLU A 30 -9.19 -5.60 11.74
CA GLU A 30 -10.59 -5.30 11.49
C GLU A 30 -10.70 -4.85 10.03
N PRO A 31 -11.66 -5.40 9.26
CA PRO A 31 -11.83 -5.01 7.88
C PRO A 31 -12.17 -3.53 7.82
N LEU A 32 -11.24 -2.74 7.29
CA LEU A 32 -11.37 -1.30 7.23
C LEU A 32 -12.43 -0.90 6.20
N ASN A 33 -13.60 -0.45 6.67
CA ASN A 33 -14.70 -0.02 5.79
C ASN A 33 -14.50 1.43 5.32
N ILE A 34 -13.58 1.64 4.38
CA ILE A 34 -13.24 2.97 3.84
C ILE A 34 -14.45 3.77 3.33
N PRO A 35 -15.39 3.19 2.55
CA PRO A 35 -16.59 3.91 2.12
C PRO A 35 -17.42 4.47 3.26
N GLU A 36 -17.56 3.72 4.35
CA GLU A 36 -18.31 4.14 5.53
C GLU A 36 -17.60 5.27 6.27
N MET A 37 -16.30 5.11 6.55
CA MET A 37 -15.46 6.15 7.18
C MET A 37 -15.49 7.48 6.41
N VAL A 38 -15.37 7.41 5.09
CA VAL A 38 -15.44 8.59 4.22
C VAL A 38 -16.84 9.20 4.26
N THR A 39 -17.88 8.38 4.26
CA THR A 39 -19.28 8.85 4.34
C THR A 39 -19.57 9.54 5.68
N GLU A 40 -19.06 9.01 6.79
CA GLU A 40 -19.16 9.63 8.11
C GLU A 40 -18.45 10.98 8.18
N LEU A 41 -17.25 11.09 7.60
CA LEU A 41 -16.54 12.38 7.49
C LEU A 41 -17.37 13.44 6.75
N TYR A 42 -18.01 13.07 5.63
CA TYR A 42 -18.81 14.01 4.84
C TYR A 42 -20.16 14.36 5.46
N LYS A 43 -20.78 13.43 6.21
CA LYS A 43 -22.08 13.67 6.85
C LYS A 43 -21.97 14.49 8.13
N THR A 44 -20.83 14.43 8.80
CA THR A 44 -20.60 15.14 10.05
C THR A 44 -20.47 16.64 9.79
N LYS A 45 -21.52 17.40 10.11
CA LYS A 45 -21.49 18.87 10.00
C LYS A 45 -20.46 19.46 10.98
N PRO A 46 -19.69 20.48 10.56
CA PRO A 46 -18.82 21.20 11.49
C PRO A 46 -19.60 21.79 12.66
N ILE A 47 -19.12 21.57 13.88
CA ILE A 47 -19.66 22.23 15.08
C ILE A 47 -19.45 23.74 14.92
N LYS A 48 -20.53 24.50 15.10
CA LYS A 48 -20.47 25.97 15.08
C LYS A 48 -19.89 26.47 16.40
N VAL A 49 -18.99 27.44 16.32
CA VAL A 49 -18.32 28.03 17.49
C VAL A 49 -19.05 29.33 17.88
N PHE A 50 -19.52 29.39 19.12
CA PHE A 50 -20.18 30.58 19.69
C PHE A 50 -19.78 30.86 21.15
N ASP A 51 -19.11 29.91 21.81
CA ASP A 51 -18.56 30.02 23.16
C ASP A 51 -17.30 29.13 23.31
N GLU A 52 -16.62 29.21 24.45
CA GLU A 52 -15.40 28.44 24.72
C GLU A 52 -15.64 26.92 24.67
N LYS A 53 -16.82 26.48 25.13
CA LYS A 53 -17.19 25.06 25.12
C LYS A 53 -17.34 24.53 23.70
N SER A 54 -18.10 25.21 22.85
CA SER A 54 -18.29 24.87 21.44
C SER A 54 -17.00 25.01 20.62
N ALA A 55 -16.10 25.93 21.01
CA ALA A 55 -14.75 25.99 20.45
C ALA A 55 -13.95 24.71 20.78
N THR A 56 -13.97 24.30 22.05
CA THR A 56 -13.34 23.06 22.51
C THR A 56 -13.90 21.83 21.79
N ASP A 57 -15.24 21.75 21.67
CA ASP A 57 -15.91 20.66 20.98
C ASP A 57 -15.55 20.61 19.49
N ARG A 58 -15.44 21.77 18.82
CA ARG A 58 -15.01 21.83 17.42
C ARG A 58 -13.54 21.41 17.23
N ILE A 59 -12.66 21.74 18.16
CA ILE A 59 -11.25 21.29 18.15
C ILE A 59 -11.19 19.77 18.32
N ASN A 60 -11.96 19.22 19.26
CA ASN A 60 -12.03 17.76 19.47
C ASN A 60 -12.59 17.06 18.23
N GLN A 61 -13.64 17.60 17.60
CA GLN A 61 -14.15 17.08 16.33
C GLN A 61 -13.09 17.09 15.23
N TRP A 62 -12.26 18.14 15.11
CA TRP A 62 -11.16 18.19 14.15
C TRP A 62 -10.09 17.13 14.45
N LYS A 63 -9.75 16.92 15.73
CA LYS A 63 -8.80 15.89 16.17
C LYS A 63 -9.29 14.46 15.87
N GLU A 64 -10.58 14.19 16.07
CA GLU A 64 -11.18 12.91 15.70
C GLU A 64 -11.15 12.66 14.19
N GLN A 65 -11.35 13.72 13.39
CA GLN A 65 -11.24 13.67 11.93
C GLN A 65 -9.80 13.34 11.46
N GLU A 66 -8.77 13.78 12.20
CA GLU A 66 -7.37 13.44 11.93
C GLU A 66 -7.11 11.93 11.99
N SER A 67 -7.63 11.24 13.01
CA SER A 67 -7.50 9.78 13.12
C SER A 67 -8.15 9.03 11.95
N CYS A 68 -9.30 9.52 11.47
CA CYS A 68 -9.96 8.96 10.29
C CYS A 68 -9.12 9.17 9.02
N HIS A 69 -8.52 10.36 8.87
CA HIS A 69 -7.63 10.68 7.76
C HIS A 69 -6.42 9.74 7.71
N GLU A 70 -5.76 9.49 8.84
CA GLU A 70 -4.61 8.57 8.92
C GLU A 70 -4.95 7.17 8.42
N LYS A 71 -6.11 6.62 8.84
CA LYS A 71 -6.60 5.31 8.40
C LYS A 71 -6.87 5.28 6.89
N ILE A 72 -7.48 6.32 6.33
CA ILE A 72 -7.71 6.46 4.89
C ILE A 72 -6.38 6.54 4.13
N GLN A 73 -5.40 7.29 4.65
CA GLN A 73 -4.08 7.41 4.06
C GLN A 73 -3.36 6.06 4.00
N VAL A 74 -3.38 5.30 5.10
CA VAL A 74 -2.80 3.94 5.15
C VAL A 74 -3.47 3.03 4.13
N ALA A 75 -4.80 3.07 4.02
CA ALA A 75 -5.53 2.27 3.05
C ALA A 75 -5.20 2.63 1.59
N ALA A 76 -5.10 3.93 1.30
CA ALA A 76 -4.72 4.42 -0.02
C ALA A 76 -3.29 3.97 -0.39
N GLU A 77 -2.35 4.02 0.56
CA GLU A 77 -0.98 3.55 0.31
C GLU A 77 -0.90 2.02 0.19
N SER A 78 -1.69 1.28 0.97
CA SER A 78 -1.83 -0.18 0.81
C SER A 78 -2.34 -0.54 -0.60
N PHE A 79 -3.37 0.16 -1.09
CA PHE A 79 -3.86 -0.01 -2.46
C PHE A 79 -2.81 0.34 -3.50
N ASN A 80 -2.03 1.41 -3.28
CA ASN A 80 -0.91 1.75 -4.14
C ASN A 80 0.09 0.58 -4.26
N LEU A 81 0.48 -0.04 -3.15
CA LEU A 81 1.41 -1.17 -3.16
C LEU A 81 0.82 -2.38 -3.89
N LEU A 82 -0.47 -2.70 -3.66
CA LEU A 82 -1.16 -3.78 -4.37
C LEU A 82 -1.26 -3.52 -5.88
N HIS A 83 -1.58 -2.29 -6.28
CA HIS A 83 -1.62 -1.90 -7.68
C HIS A 83 -0.24 -2.03 -8.35
N LEU A 84 0.85 -1.78 -7.63
CA LEU A 84 2.18 -2.04 -8.17
C LEU A 84 2.42 -3.55 -8.29
N ALA A 85 2.18 -4.31 -7.22
CA ALA A 85 2.39 -5.75 -7.19
C ALA A 85 1.55 -6.54 -8.21
N SER A 86 0.36 -6.05 -8.58
CA SER A 86 -0.49 -6.70 -9.59
C SER A 86 0.17 -6.76 -10.99
N LEU A 87 1.14 -5.89 -11.27
CA LEU A 87 1.91 -5.98 -12.51
C LEU A 87 2.71 -7.29 -12.60
N VAL A 88 3.05 -7.93 -11.47
CA VAL A 88 3.74 -9.24 -11.46
C VAL A 88 2.97 -10.26 -12.28
N GLN A 89 1.67 -10.40 -12.02
CA GLN A 89 0.83 -11.37 -12.72
C GLN A 89 0.79 -11.07 -14.22
N ILE A 90 0.72 -9.79 -14.59
CA ILE A 90 0.79 -9.36 -16.00
C ILE A 90 2.15 -9.72 -16.63
N TYR A 91 3.26 -9.50 -15.92
CA TYR A 91 4.58 -9.92 -16.40
C TYR A 91 4.67 -11.44 -16.58
N ASP A 92 4.18 -12.22 -15.62
CA ASP A 92 4.22 -13.69 -15.66
C ASP A 92 3.33 -14.23 -16.80
N ASP A 93 2.12 -13.68 -16.98
CA ASP A 93 1.23 -14.01 -18.09
C ASP A 93 1.85 -13.67 -19.45
N LEU A 94 2.49 -12.51 -19.56
CA LEU A 94 3.20 -12.11 -20.78
C LEU A 94 4.43 -12.97 -21.05
N ASN A 95 5.17 -13.38 -20.02
CA ASN A 95 6.28 -14.32 -20.19
C ASN A 95 5.77 -15.67 -20.72
N ASN A 96 4.71 -16.20 -20.12
CA ASN A 96 4.07 -17.45 -20.57
C ASN A 96 3.55 -17.35 -22.00
N LEU A 97 2.92 -16.22 -22.36
CA LEU A 97 2.47 -15.95 -23.72
C LEU A 97 3.64 -15.84 -24.69
N GLY A 98 4.71 -15.15 -24.31
CA GLY A 98 5.90 -14.98 -25.13
C GLY A 98 6.57 -16.32 -25.44
N GLU A 99 6.69 -17.22 -24.46
CA GLU A 99 7.25 -18.56 -24.69
C GLU A 99 6.36 -19.41 -25.63
N LYS A 100 5.04 -19.22 -25.61
CA LYS A 100 4.12 -19.87 -26.56
C LYS A 100 4.22 -19.30 -27.97
N LEU A 101 4.51 -18.01 -28.12
CA LEU A 101 4.59 -17.33 -29.42
C LEU A 101 5.96 -17.54 -30.10
N LYS A 102 7.02 -17.70 -29.33
CA LYS A 102 8.42 -17.86 -29.78
C LYS A 102 8.67 -18.94 -30.86
N PRO A 103 8.00 -20.12 -30.85
CA PRO A 103 8.29 -21.17 -31.82
C PRO A 103 7.80 -20.87 -33.24
N ASP A 104 6.81 -19.99 -33.40
CA ASP A 104 6.26 -19.64 -34.72
C ASP A 104 7.05 -18.48 -35.33
N PRO A 105 7.75 -18.67 -36.47
CA PRO A 105 8.54 -17.64 -37.12
C PRO A 105 7.73 -16.41 -37.56
N LYS A 106 6.40 -16.53 -37.69
CA LYS A 106 5.50 -15.41 -38.01
C LYS A 106 5.36 -14.45 -36.83
N ASN A 107 5.56 -14.94 -35.62
CA ASN A 107 5.56 -14.12 -34.42
C ASN A 107 6.95 -13.52 -34.24
N ASN A 108 7.05 -12.19 -34.23
CA ASN A 108 8.31 -11.46 -34.10
C ASN A 108 8.88 -11.51 -32.65
N VAL A 109 8.96 -12.71 -32.06
CA VAL A 109 9.38 -12.96 -30.67
C VAL A 109 10.67 -13.77 -30.68
N LYS A 110 11.81 -13.08 -30.84
CA LYS A 110 13.15 -13.71 -30.76
C LYS A 110 13.60 -13.94 -29.32
N ASN A 111 13.31 -12.98 -28.44
CA ASN A 111 13.63 -13.01 -27.02
C ASN A 111 12.41 -12.57 -26.22
N VAL A 112 11.88 -13.49 -25.41
CA VAL A 112 10.65 -13.27 -24.64
C VAL A 112 10.80 -12.10 -23.67
N LYS A 113 11.90 -12.05 -22.91
CA LYS A 113 12.14 -10.97 -21.94
C LYS A 113 12.15 -9.60 -22.61
N SER A 114 12.89 -9.44 -23.70
CA SER A 114 12.94 -8.18 -24.46
C SER A 114 11.59 -7.82 -25.06
N TRP A 115 10.85 -8.82 -25.54
CA TRP A 115 9.50 -8.64 -26.07
C TRP A 115 8.52 -8.16 -24.99
N VAL A 116 8.49 -8.81 -23.81
CA VAL A 116 7.65 -8.41 -22.68
C VAL A 116 7.95 -6.98 -22.24
N ILE A 117 9.22 -6.62 -22.09
CA ILE A 117 9.63 -5.26 -21.73
C ILE A 117 9.16 -4.25 -22.79
N SER A 118 9.33 -4.56 -24.08
CA SER A 118 8.87 -3.70 -25.17
C SER A 118 7.34 -3.55 -25.18
N PHE A 119 6.62 -4.66 -24.98
CA PHE A 119 5.16 -4.71 -24.96
C PHE A 119 4.61 -3.87 -23.80
N MET A 120 5.13 -4.07 -22.58
CA MET A 120 4.75 -3.30 -21.39
C MET A 120 4.98 -1.81 -21.58
N ARG A 121 6.13 -1.42 -22.13
CA ARG A 121 6.44 -0.01 -22.43
C ARG A 121 5.47 0.61 -23.43
N THR A 122 5.13 -0.12 -24.48
CA THR A 122 4.25 0.34 -25.55
C THR A 122 2.82 0.52 -25.04
N VAL A 123 2.28 -0.50 -24.35
CA VAL A 123 0.89 -0.49 -23.85
C VAL A 123 0.71 0.54 -22.74
N LEU A 124 1.64 0.61 -21.78
CA LEU A 124 1.56 1.56 -20.67
C LEU A 124 2.03 2.97 -21.05
N LYS A 125 2.62 3.14 -22.25
CA LYS A 125 3.22 4.40 -22.71
C LYS A 125 4.26 4.96 -21.73
N ILE A 126 5.14 4.08 -21.24
CA ILE A 126 6.18 4.43 -20.26
C ILE A 126 7.60 4.32 -20.83
N THR A 127 8.51 5.10 -20.22
CA THR A 127 9.93 5.04 -20.55
C THR A 127 10.58 3.75 -20.05
N ALA A 128 11.74 3.39 -20.62
CA ALA A 128 12.51 2.23 -20.18
C ALA A 128 12.89 2.32 -18.68
N LYS A 129 13.25 3.52 -18.21
CA LYS A 129 13.58 3.77 -16.80
C LYS A 129 12.39 3.52 -15.88
N MET A 130 11.18 3.88 -16.31
CA MET A 130 9.97 3.65 -15.53
C MET A 130 9.58 2.17 -15.52
N GLU A 131 9.69 1.47 -16.65
CA GLU A 131 9.48 0.01 -16.71
C GLU A 131 10.42 -0.71 -15.74
N GLN A 132 11.71 -0.39 -15.78
CA GLN A 132 12.70 -1.01 -14.91
C GLN A 132 12.38 -0.78 -13.43
N ARG A 133 11.96 0.45 -13.06
CA ARG A 133 11.54 0.77 -11.69
C ARG A 133 10.31 -0.03 -11.28
N ASN A 134 9.29 -0.08 -12.13
CA ASN A 134 8.08 -0.85 -11.86
C ASN A 134 8.43 -2.32 -11.65
N ARG A 135 9.17 -2.94 -12.58
CA ARG A 135 9.58 -4.34 -12.48
C ARG A 135 10.40 -4.63 -11.23
N LEU A 136 11.35 -3.75 -10.87
CA LEU A 136 12.13 -3.86 -9.63
C LEU A 136 11.24 -3.81 -8.38
N GLY A 137 10.35 -2.83 -8.29
CA GLY A 137 9.46 -2.68 -7.14
C GLY A 137 8.46 -3.84 -7.02
N CYS A 138 7.94 -4.32 -8.15
CA CYS A 138 7.07 -5.50 -8.22
C CYS A 138 7.75 -6.74 -7.66
N GLU A 139 8.97 -7.02 -8.10
CA GLU A 139 9.72 -8.19 -7.64
C GLU A 139 10.02 -8.12 -6.13
N ARG A 140 10.35 -6.93 -5.63
CA ARG A 140 10.60 -6.70 -4.20
C ARG A 140 9.34 -6.89 -3.36
N LEU A 141 8.21 -6.34 -3.79
CA LEU A 141 6.91 -6.53 -3.13
C LEU A 141 6.49 -8.00 -3.15
N ARG A 142 6.64 -8.70 -4.28
CA ARG A 142 6.37 -10.13 -4.38
C ARG A 142 7.11 -10.92 -3.30
N LYS A 143 8.42 -10.70 -3.16
CA LYS A 143 9.23 -11.38 -2.13
C LYS A 143 8.76 -11.13 -0.69
N LEU A 144 8.13 -9.99 -0.41
CA LEU A 144 7.58 -9.69 0.91
C LEU A 144 6.21 -10.36 1.09
N PHE A 145 5.38 -10.36 0.06
CA PHE A 145 4.07 -10.99 0.08
C PHE A 145 4.17 -12.51 0.16
N ASP A 146 5.16 -13.11 -0.51
CA ASP A 146 5.49 -14.54 -0.41
C ASP A 146 5.92 -14.93 1.01
N LYS A 147 6.41 -13.98 1.81
CA LYS A 147 6.72 -14.15 3.25
C LYS A 147 5.51 -13.89 4.16
N GLY A 148 4.32 -13.68 3.60
CA GLY A 148 3.10 -13.40 4.36
C GLY A 148 2.95 -11.96 4.84
N ILE A 149 3.84 -11.04 4.47
CA ILE A 149 3.72 -9.63 4.83
C ILE A 149 2.65 -8.99 3.93
N THR A 150 1.65 -8.35 4.53
CA THR A 150 0.55 -7.72 3.78
C THR A 150 0.89 -6.29 3.35
N SER A 151 0.21 -5.80 2.30
CA SER A 151 0.32 -4.40 1.89
C SER A 151 -0.14 -3.42 2.97
N MET A 152 -1.09 -3.83 3.82
CA MET A 152 -1.58 -3.03 4.95
C MET A 152 -0.48 -2.83 5.99
N GLN A 153 0.22 -3.90 6.38
CA GLN A 153 1.33 -3.82 7.33
C GLN A 153 2.47 -2.92 6.79
N LEU A 154 2.78 -3.03 5.49
CA LEU A 154 3.74 -2.13 4.84
C LEU A 154 3.29 -0.67 4.89
N ALA A 155 2.02 -0.39 4.59
CA ALA A 155 1.49 0.96 4.62
C ALA A 155 1.44 1.55 6.04
N GLN A 156 1.08 0.74 7.04
CA GLN A 156 1.12 1.11 8.46
C GLN A 156 2.54 1.43 8.93
N ALA A 157 3.55 0.70 8.42
CA ALA A 157 4.97 1.01 8.64
C ALA A 157 5.43 2.31 7.93
N GLY A 158 4.57 2.91 7.10
CA GLY A 158 4.85 4.13 6.34
C GLY A 158 5.56 3.87 5.01
N CYS A 159 5.55 2.64 4.50
CA CYS A 159 6.11 2.31 3.19
C CYS A 159 5.24 2.85 2.05
N ARG A 160 5.90 3.38 1.02
CA ARG A 160 5.33 3.91 -0.22
C ARG A 160 5.99 3.24 -1.41
N LYS A 161 5.39 3.33 -2.60
CA LYS A 161 5.95 2.78 -3.86
C LYS A 161 7.43 3.12 -4.08
N CYS A 162 7.81 4.38 -3.80
CA CYS A 162 9.17 4.86 -4.02
C CYS A 162 10.22 4.17 -3.14
N ASP A 163 9.85 3.67 -1.96
CA ASP A 163 10.76 2.94 -1.07
C ASP A 163 11.24 1.63 -1.71
N PHE A 164 10.46 1.07 -2.63
CA PHE A 164 10.82 -0.16 -3.36
C PHE A 164 11.63 0.11 -4.64
N PHE A 165 11.80 1.37 -5.03
CA PHE A 165 12.60 1.77 -6.21
C PHE A 165 14.03 2.20 -5.87
N VAL A 166 14.39 2.17 -4.59
CA VAL A 166 15.70 2.60 -4.08
C VAL A 166 16.83 1.65 -4.51
N LYS A 167 18.08 2.09 -4.33
CA LYS A 167 19.26 1.25 -4.62
C LYS A 167 19.28 0.03 -3.71
N GLN A 168 19.93 -1.04 -4.16
CA GLN A 168 19.98 -2.29 -3.39
C GLN A 168 20.54 -2.08 -1.99
N LYS A 169 21.66 -1.35 -1.86
CA LYS A 169 22.26 -0.98 -0.57
C LYS A 169 21.31 -0.33 0.45
N ASP A 170 20.32 0.43 -0.02
CA ASP A 170 19.37 1.12 0.85
C ASP A 170 18.20 0.18 1.20
N TYR A 171 17.79 -0.65 0.23
CA TYR A 171 16.78 -1.68 0.43
C TYR A 171 17.26 -2.79 1.39
N ASP A 172 18.54 -3.12 1.38
CA ASP A 172 19.13 -4.12 2.29
C ASP A 172 19.05 -3.64 3.75
N VAL A 173 19.16 -2.34 4.00
CA VAL A 173 18.97 -1.73 5.34
C VAL A 173 17.52 -1.90 5.80
N PHE A 174 16.54 -1.79 4.90
CA PHE A 174 15.15 -2.08 5.23
C PHE A 174 14.94 -3.57 5.54
N LEU A 175 15.47 -4.45 4.69
CA LEU A 175 15.32 -5.90 4.84
C LEU A 175 15.98 -6.44 6.10
N SER A 176 17.10 -5.88 6.55
CA SER A 176 17.81 -6.32 7.76
C SER A 176 16.99 -6.14 9.04
N GLN A 177 15.94 -5.32 8.99
CA GLN A 177 15.02 -5.13 10.12
C GLN A 177 13.88 -6.15 10.13
N ILE A 178 13.60 -6.83 9.01
CA ILE A 178 12.45 -7.73 8.92
C ILE A 178 12.81 -9.06 9.59
N PRO A 179 12.00 -9.57 10.55
CA PRO A 179 12.24 -10.87 11.16
C PRO A 179 12.39 -11.96 10.11
N THR A 180 13.35 -12.86 10.28
CA THR A 180 13.35 -14.13 9.55
C THR A 180 12.13 -14.95 9.97
N LEU A 181 11.51 -15.67 9.02
CA LEU A 181 10.32 -16.51 9.25
C LEU A 181 10.50 -17.53 10.40
N GLU A 182 11.74 -17.91 10.72
CA GLU A 182 12.06 -18.78 11.86
C GLU A 182 11.82 -18.09 13.22
N THR A 183 12.05 -16.77 13.29
CA THR A 183 11.79 -15.95 14.49
C THR A 183 10.28 -15.79 14.74
N GLN A 184 9.45 -15.84 13.69
CA GLN A 184 7.99 -15.79 13.84
C GLN A 184 7.42 -17.12 14.37
N LYS A 185 8.02 -18.26 13.99
CA LYS A 185 7.61 -19.57 14.49
C LYS A 185 8.01 -19.80 15.94
N SER A 186 9.17 -19.29 16.39
CA SER A 186 9.60 -19.44 17.78
C SER A 186 8.76 -18.63 18.77
N ILE A 187 8.20 -17.48 18.35
CA ILE A 187 7.31 -16.66 19.17
C ILE A 187 5.88 -17.27 19.22
N SER A 188 5.42 -17.85 18.11
CA SER A 188 4.13 -18.56 18.04
C SER A 188 4.09 -19.88 18.83
N LEU A 189 5.22 -20.42 19.27
CA LEU A 189 5.32 -21.71 19.97
C LEU A 189 5.33 -21.59 21.51
N SER A 190 4.98 -20.42 22.08
CA SER A 190 4.65 -20.37 23.50
C SER A 190 3.36 -21.17 23.77
N PRO A 191 3.30 -22.02 24.81
CA PRO A 191 2.32 -23.10 24.89
C PRO A 191 0.99 -22.55 25.40
N ARG A 192 0.03 -22.32 24.51
CA ARG A 192 -1.39 -22.31 24.88
C ARG A 192 -2.23 -23.08 23.87
N ILE A 193 -2.50 -24.32 24.27
CA ILE A 193 -3.75 -25.06 24.07
C ILE A 193 -4.00 -25.45 22.60
N SER A 194 -3.45 -26.62 22.29
CA SER A 194 -4.04 -27.59 21.39
C SER A 194 -5.49 -27.88 21.78
N GLU A 195 -6.43 -27.51 20.92
CA GLU A 195 -7.67 -28.27 20.65
C GLU A 195 -8.46 -27.49 19.58
N ILE A 196 -8.51 -28.04 18.36
CA ILE A 196 -9.71 -28.14 17.51
C ILE A 196 -9.30 -29.00 16.30
N LYS A 197 -9.98 -30.13 16.14
CA LYS A 197 -9.83 -31.08 15.02
C LYS A 197 -10.40 -30.47 13.73
N PRO A 198 -9.89 -30.88 12.55
CA PRO A 198 -10.46 -30.50 11.27
C PRO A 198 -11.64 -31.42 10.93
N ASN A 199 -12.77 -30.85 10.51
CA ASN A 199 -13.75 -31.58 9.71
C ASN A 199 -13.88 -30.89 8.36
N GLN A 200 -13.61 -31.66 7.31
CA GLN A 200 -13.92 -31.35 5.91
C GLN A 200 -15.44 -31.44 5.72
N GLU A 201 -15.99 -30.59 4.86
CA GLU A 201 -16.75 -31.03 3.69
C GLU A 201 -16.93 -29.87 2.70
N ILE A 202 -16.71 -30.22 1.43
CA ILE A 202 -16.79 -29.39 0.22
C ILE A 202 -18.24 -29.41 -0.25
N GLN A 203 -18.79 -28.27 -0.70
CA GLN A 203 -19.71 -28.29 -1.86
C GLN A 203 -19.55 -27.06 -2.77
N ASP A 204 -19.42 -27.38 -4.05
CA ASP A 204 -19.39 -26.51 -5.23
C ASP A 204 -20.65 -25.66 -5.39
N SER A 205 -20.49 -24.47 -5.96
CA SER A 205 -21.54 -23.80 -6.77
C SER A 205 -20.92 -22.76 -7.69
N ALA A 206 -20.79 -23.11 -8.97
CA ALA A 206 -20.41 -22.22 -10.05
C ALA A 206 -21.60 -21.32 -10.48
N VAL A 207 -21.41 -20.00 -10.51
CA VAL A 207 -22.23 -19.06 -11.31
C VAL A 207 -21.35 -17.90 -11.81
N PRO A 208 -21.39 -17.54 -13.11
CA PRO A 208 -20.55 -16.51 -13.69
C PRO A 208 -21.13 -15.11 -13.44
N LYS A 209 -20.37 -14.20 -12.83
CA LYS A 209 -20.76 -12.78 -12.69
C LYS A 209 -19.89 -11.87 -13.55
N LYS A 210 -20.56 -11.30 -14.55
CA LYS A 210 -20.14 -10.20 -15.45
C LYS A 210 -19.22 -9.19 -14.76
N LYS A 211 -18.09 -8.89 -15.41
CA LYS A 211 -17.20 -7.76 -15.08
C LYS A 211 -17.99 -6.45 -15.16
N ARG A 212 -18.47 -5.94 -14.02
CA ARG A 212 -18.90 -4.55 -13.91
C ARG A 212 -17.65 -3.71 -13.66
N LYS A 213 -17.32 -2.85 -14.62
CA LYS A 213 -16.31 -1.80 -14.46
C LYS A 213 -16.85 -0.84 -13.39
N VAL A 214 -16.37 -0.95 -12.16
CA VAL A 214 -16.68 0.01 -11.10
C VAL A 214 -15.77 1.21 -11.31
N GLU A 215 -16.29 2.23 -11.98
CA GLU A 215 -15.65 3.54 -12.04
C GLU A 215 -16.05 4.31 -10.77
N PHE A 216 -15.13 4.37 -9.80
CA PHE A 216 -15.28 5.24 -8.65
C PHE A 216 -15.03 6.68 -9.09
N LYS A 217 -16.10 7.40 -9.43
CA LYS A 217 -16.03 8.84 -9.67
C LYS A 217 -16.05 9.56 -8.32
N LEU A 218 -14.86 9.79 -7.75
CA LEU A 218 -14.68 10.66 -6.58
C LEU A 218 -14.98 12.11 -7.00
N SER A 219 -16.21 12.57 -6.77
CA SER A 219 -16.54 13.99 -6.90
C SER A 219 -16.07 14.72 -5.64
N LEU A 220 -14.85 15.25 -5.67
CA LEU A 220 -14.42 16.24 -4.69
C LEU A 220 -15.35 17.46 -4.82
N GLY A 221 -16.13 17.73 -3.76
CA GLY A 221 -17.07 18.84 -3.70
C GLY A 221 -16.40 20.19 -3.97
N LYS A 222 -17.19 21.20 -4.37
CA LYS A 222 -16.70 22.57 -4.59
C LYS A 222 -15.94 23.12 -3.37
N GLU A 223 -16.27 22.64 -2.18
CA GLU A 223 -15.67 23.02 -0.90
C GLU A 223 -14.17 22.74 -0.74
N PHE A 224 -13.56 21.89 -1.57
CA PHE A 224 -12.11 21.58 -1.48
C PHE A 224 -11.24 22.30 -2.52
N ARG A 225 -11.84 22.96 -3.52
CA ARG A 225 -11.06 23.53 -4.63
C ARG A 225 -10.26 24.78 -4.23
N ASP A 226 -10.69 25.50 -3.20
CA ASP A 226 -10.16 26.84 -2.89
C ASP A 226 -9.69 27.01 -1.43
N ILE A 227 -9.52 25.93 -0.66
CA ILE A 227 -9.12 26.00 0.75
C ILE A 227 -7.74 26.66 0.90
N ALA A 228 -6.77 26.33 0.04
CA ALA A 228 -5.43 26.90 0.12
C ALA A 228 -5.41 28.42 -0.15
N ASP A 229 -6.25 28.89 -1.08
CA ASP A 229 -6.37 30.31 -1.40
C ASP A 229 -7.11 31.08 -0.29
N GLN A 230 -8.03 30.42 0.43
CA GLN A 230 -8.75 31.01 1.56
C GLN A 230 -7.83 31.39 2.74
N PHE A 231 -6.70 30.69 2.94
CA PHE A 231 -5.78 30.92 4.05
C PHE A 231 -4.51 31.69 3.67
N LYS A 232 -4.37 32.11 2.41
CA LYS A 232 -3.23 32.92 1.95
C LYS A 232 -3.30 34.31 2.60
N GLY A 233 -2.34 34.63 3.48
CA GLY A 233 -2.35 35.88 4.26
C GLY A 233 -3.20 35.84 5.54
N SER A 234 -3.54 34.64 6.02
CA SER A 234 -4.25 34.46 7.29
C SER A 234 -3.46 35.08 8.46
N LYS A 235 -4.14 35.94 9.23
CA LYS A 235 -3.65 36.56 10.49
C LYS A 235 -3.29 35.56 11.61
N TYR A 236 -3.54 34.27 11.39
CA TYR A 236 -3.25 33.20 12.33
C TYR A 236 -1.97 32.42 12.00
N ILE A 237 -1.27 32.77 10.91
CA ILE A 237 0.01 32.19 10.52
C ILE A 237 1.08 33.27 10.68
N GLU A 238 1.78 33.25 11.81
CA GLU A 238 2.95 34.11 12.01
C GLU A 238 4.16 33.51 11.30
N TYR A 239 4.68 34.25 10.34
CA TYR A 239 5.99 33.97 9.75
C TYR A 239 7.02 34.61 10.67
N LYS A 240 7.85 33.80 11.32
CA LYS A 240 9.06 34.30 11.95
C LYS A 240 10.09 34.56 10.84
N ASP A 241 10.54 35.80 10.75
CA ASP A 241 11.69 36.21 9.94
C ASP A 241 12.98 35.50 10.40
#